data_AF-A0A521VF89-F1
#
_entry.id   AF-A0A521VF89-F1
#
_cell.length_a   1.000
_cell.length_b   1.000
_cell.length_c   1.000
_cell.angle_alpha   90.00
_cell.angle_beta   90.00
_cell.angle_gamma   90.00
#
_symmetry.space_group_name_H-M   'P 1'
#
loop_
_entity.id
_entity.type
_entity.pdbx_description
1 polymer ?
#
loop_
_entity_poly.entity_id
_entity_poly.type
_entity_poly.pdbx_seq_one_letter_code
_entity_poly.pdbx_strand_id
1 'polypeptide(L)'
;MTSRNLLSAAVAGIILTACAYPMPRSDATDRCNGPECTLTTTVTLKETGGCVIEVNIPTLHVQRGSGNVIFWDFALAGSAPAEFPDDGIVFKDPAAPFNCQKIENGKRFKCNNTHKAGEWDYTINAVSRGTRCEAYDPAIVNN
;
A
#
# COMPACT_ATOMS: atom_id res chain seq x y z
N MET A 1 -56.88 34.60 24.52
CA MET A 1 -56.00 33.53 25.01
C MET A 1 -54.93 33.34 23.95
N THR A 2 -53.80 34.06 23.90
CA THR A 2 -52.60 33.95 24.77
C THR A 2 -52.33 32.47 25.13
N SER A 3 -51.22 31.83 24.72
CA SER A 3 -49.83 32.29 24.84
C SER A 3 -48.78 31.39 24.15
N ARG A 4 -47.71 32.04 23.64
CA ARG A 4 -46.24 31.72 23.72
C ARG A 4 -45.68 30.51 22.93
N ASN A 5 -44.75 30.65 21.99
CA ASN A 5 -43.38 31.25 21.92
C ASN A 5 -42.22 30.26 22.15
N LEU A 6 -41.29 30.29 21.17
CA LEU A 6 -39.83 30.16 21.24
C LEU A 6 -39.13 28.79 21.01
N LEU A 7 -38.40 28.76 19.88
CA LEU A 7 -36.98 28.41 19.71
C LEU A 7 -36.40 27.26 20.55
N SER A 8 -35.83 26.25 19.89
CA SER A 8 -34.41 25.96 20.09
C SER A 8 -33.84 25.00 19.04
N ALA A 9 -32.71 25.40 18.47
CA ALA A 9 -31.83 24.60 17.64
C ALA A 9 -31.08 23.55 18.48
N ALA A 10 -30.84 22.39 17.91
CA ALA A 10 -29.81 21.44 18.37
C ALA A 10 -29.21 20.78 17.12
N VAL A 11 -28.25 21.45 16.49
CA VAL A 11 -26.82 21.10 16.53
C VAL A 11 -26.57 19.72 15.93
N ALA A 12 -26.14 19.75 14.67
CA ALA A 12 -25.48 18.65 13.99
C ALA A 12 -24.22 18.25 14.78
N GLY A 13 -24.28 17.12 15.46
CA GLY A 13 -23.11 16.46 16.05
C GLY A 13 -22.62 15.37 15.12
N ILE A 14 -21.83 15.75 14.10
CA ILE A 14 -21.04 14.77 13.34
C ILE A 14 -19.90 14.35 14.26
N ILE A 15 -20.06 13.21 14.94
CA ILE A 15 -18.93 12.56 15.61
C ILE A 15 -18.17 11.80 14.53
N LEU A 16 -17.19 12.47 13.92
CA LEU A 16 -16.12 11.79 13.20
C LEU A 16 -15.31 11.02 14.26
N THR A 17 -15.69 9.77 14.49
CA THR A 17 -14.80 8.79 15.11
C THR A 17 -13.68 8.51 14.11
N ALA A 18 -12.67 9.37 14.11
CA ALA A 18 -11.37 9.03 13.58
C ALA A 18 -10.80 7.95 14.51
N CYS A 19 -11.14 6.69 14.22
CA CYS A 19 -10.40 5.57 14.76
C CYS A 19 -9.01 5.65 14.14
N ALA A 20 -8.11 6.37 14.81
CA ALA A 20 -6.68 6.16 14.68
C ALA A 20 -6.40 4.74 15.19
N TYR A 21 -6.68 3.74 14.36
CA TYR A 21 -6.18 2.41 14.61
C TYR A 21 -4.68 2.46 14.39
N PRO A 22 -3.86 2.17 15.41
CA PRO A 22 -2.46 1.87 15.17
C PRO A 22 -2.43 0.62 14.30
N MET A 23 -2.11 0.78 13.01
CA MET A 23 -1.78 -0.38 12.19
C MET A 23 -0.58 -1.04 12.86
N PRO A 24 -0.66 -2.33 13.23
CA PRO A 24 0.51 -3.02 13.73
C PRO A 24 1.56 -2.96 12.62
N ARG A 25 2.69 -2.30 12.87
CA ARG A 25 3.91 -2.52 12.10
C ARG A 25 4.19 -4.01 12.25
N SER A 26 3.84 -4.79 11.25
CA SER A 26 4.09 -6.21 11.28
C SER A 26 5.60 -6.40 11.12
N ASP A 27 6.28 -6.67 12.23
CA ASP A 27 7.54 -7.41 12.27
C ASP A 27 7.38 -8.85 11.73
N ALA A 28 6.21 -9.19 11.18
CA ALA A 28 5.99 -10.41 10.45
C ALA A 28 6.84 -10.35 9.18
N THR A 29 7.93 -11.10 9.19
CA THR A 29 8.56 -11.60 7.98
C THR A 29 7.56 -12.53 7.30
N ASP A 30 6.48 -11.99 6.73
CA ASP A 30 5.47 -12.77 6.03
C ASP A 30 6.14 -13.32 4.77
N ARG A 31 6.38 -14.63 4.78
CA ARG A 31 7.08 -15.34 3.71
C ARG A 31 6.08 -15.72 2.62
N CYS A 32 6.46 -15.53 1.36
CA CYS A 32 5.68 -16.01 0.23
C CYS A 32 5.82 -17.53 0.11
N ASN A 33 4.90 -18.26 0.75
CA ASN A 33 4.92 -19.72 0.86
C ASN A 33 3.98 -20.43 -0.14
N GLY A 34 3.04 -19.69 -0.75
CA GLY A 34 2.10 -20.21 -1.76
C GLY A 34 2.60 -20.05 -3.19
N PRO A 35 1.93 -20.67 -4.19
CA PRO A 35 2.27 -20.46 -5.61
C PRO A 35 2.06 -19.00 -6.05
N GLU A 36 1.11 -18.33 -5.40
CA GLU A 36 0.87 -16.89 -5.51
C GLU A 36 1.06 -16.23 -4.14
N CYS A 37 1.48 -14.97 -4.15
CA CYS A 37 1.68 -14.16 -2.96
C CYS A 37 1.13 -12.76 -3.22
N THR A 38 0.41 -12.17 -2.26
CA THR A 38 -0.13 -10.82 -2.41
C THR A 38 0.34 -9.94 -1.27
N LEU A 39 0.96 -8.83 -1.62
CA LEU A 39 1.41 -7.76 -0.74
C LEU A 39 0.40 -6.62 -0.81
N THR A 40 0.12 -6.03 0.33
CA THR A 40 -0.81 -4.91 0.46
C THR A 40 -0.03 -3.62 0.66
N THR A 41 -0.26 -2.68 -0.25
CA THR A 41 0.33 -1.34 -0.27
C THR A 41 -0.70 -0.31 0.15
N THR A 42 -0.38 0.55 1.10
CA THR A 42 -1.24 1.65 1.52
C THR A 42 -0.65 2.96 1.04
N VAL A 43 -1.47 3.84 0.46
CA VAL A 43 -1.06 5.20 0.09
C VAL A 43 -1.83 6.21 0.92
N THR A 44 -1.14 7.12 1.60
CA THR A 44 -1.78 8.18 2.39
C THR A 44 -1.36 9.54 1.85
N LEU A 45 -2.30 10.47 1.71
CA LEU A 45 -1.98 11.84 1.26
C LEU A 45 -1.45 12.66 2.44
N LYS A 46 -0.37 13.43 2.19
CA LYS A 46 0.14 14.41 3.17
C LYS A 46 -0.67 15.70 3.07
N GLU A 47 -0.92 16.37 4.20
CA GLU A 47 -1.63 17.67 4.23
C GLU A 47 -0.90 18.76 3.43
N THR A 48 0.43 18.71 3.42
CA THR A 48 1.30 19.64 2.69
C THR A 48 1.42 19.33 1.19
N GLY A 49 0.69 18.35 0.69
CA GLY A 49 0.82 17.82 -0.68
C GLY A 49 1.78 16.63 -0.76
N GLY A 50 1.55 15.78 -1.77
CA GLY A 50 2.25 14.51 -1.95
C GLY A 50 1.57 13.33 -1.25
N CYS A 51 2.25 12.17 -1.29
CA CYS A 51 1.77 10.93 -0.68
C CYS A 51 2.90 10.17 0.01
N VAL A 52 2.52 9.42 1.04
CA VAL A 52 3.32 8.40 1.73
C VAL A 52 2.84 7.04 1.24
N ILE A 53 3.78 6.12 1.05
CA ILE A 53 3.49 4.73 0.75
C ILE A 53 3.95 3.89 1.94
N GLU A 54 3.17 2.87 2.29
CA GLU A 54 3.53 1.83 3.25
C GLU A 54 3.19 0.46 2.64
N VAL A 55 3.84 -0.60 3.10
CA VAL A 55 3.56 -1.98 2.68
C VAL A 55 3.59 -2.91 3.87
N ASN A 56 2.78 -3.97 3.83
CA ASN A 56 2.72 -4.96 4.91
C ASN A 56 3.97 -5.85 5.00
N ILE A 57 4.69 -6.07 3.89
CA ILE A 57 5.88 -6.95 3.84
C ILE A 57 7.10 -6.14 3.40
N PRO A 58 7.98 -5.71 4.32
CA PRO A 58 9.10 -4.84 3.95
C PRO A 58 10.18 -5.53 3.11
N THR A 59 10.47 -6.81 3.38
CA THR A 59 11.43 -7.62 2.61
C THR A 59 10.72 -8.84 2.04
N LEU A 60 10.83 -9.04 0.73
CA LEU A 60 10.18 -10.17 0.06
C LEU A 60 11.02 -11.43 0.24
N HIS A 61 10.55 -12.38 1.05
CA HIS A 61 11.16 -13.70 1.19
C HIS A 61 10.37 -14.75 0.39
N VAL A 62 10.98 -15.29 -0.68
CA VAL A 62 10.38 -16.34 -1.52
C VAL A 62 11.03 -17.69 -1.20
N GLN A 63 10.21 -18.66 -0.77
CA GLN A 63 10.71 -20.00 -0.51
C GLN A 63 10.91 -20.82 -1.80
N ARG A 64 11.70 -21.88 -1.70
CA ARG A 64 11.91 -22.81 -2.82
C ARG A 64 10.59 -23.48 -3.20
N GLY A 65 10.19 -23.35 -4.47
CA GLY A 65 8.97 -23.95 -5.00
C GLY A 65 7.69 -23.12 -4.77
N SER A 66 7.80 -21.91 -4.21
CA SER A 66 6.69 -20.99 -3.98
C SER A 66 6.95 -19.61 -4.61
N GLY A 67 5.99 -18.69 -4.50
CA GLY A 67 6.10 -17.28 -4.88
C GLY A 67 6.37 -17.07 -6.36
N ASN A 68 5.77 -17.89 -7.21
CA ASN A 68 6.00 -17.83 -8.65
C ASN A 68 5.41 -16.54 -9.23
N VAL A 69 4.28 -16.13 -8.68
CA VAL A 69 3.62 -14.86 -9.00
C VAL A 69 3.42 -14.09 -7.70
N ILE A 70 3.94 -12.88 -7.65
CA ILE A 70 3.74 -11.95 -6.55
C ILE A 70 2.92 -10.77 -7.06
N PHE A 71 1.96 -10.36 -6.25
CA PHE A 71 1.09 -9.23 -6.52
C PHE A 71 1.30 -8.15 -5.47
N TRP A 72 1.21 -6.90 -5.90
CA TRP A 72 1.03 -5.76 -5.03
C TRP A 72 -0.32 -5.14 -5.33
N ASP A 73 -1.14 -5.04 -4.29
CA ASP A 73 -2.48 -4.49 -4.35
C ASP A 73 -2.54 -3.26 -3.45
N PHE A 74 -3.29 -2.24 -3.85
CA PHE A 74 -3.59 -1.15 -2.92
C PHE A 74 -4.61 -1.62 -1.87
N ALA A 75 -4.42 -1.20 -0.61
CA ALA A 75 -5.38 -1.49 0.45
C ALA A 75 -6.75 -0.91 0.11
N LEU A 76 -7.81 -1.73 0.23
CA LEU A 76 -9.18 -1.31 -0.10
C LEU A 76 -9.70 -0.22 0.83
N ALA A 77 -9.29 -0.25 2.10
CA ALA A 77 -9.65 0.73 3.11
C ALA A 77 -8.41 1.48 3.59
N GLY A 78 -8.54 2.78 3.87
CA GLY A 78 -7.46 3.61 4.39
C GLY A 78 -6.45 4.09 3.33
N SER A 79 -6.42 3.49 2.14
CA SER A 79 -5.62 4.00 1.02
C SER A 79 -6.34 5.11 0.25
N ALA A 80 -5.61 6.16 -0.07
CA ALA A 80 -6.01 7.15 -1.06
C ALA A 80 -6.11 6.53 -2.45
N PRO A 81 -6.89 7.11 -3.38
CA PRO A 81 -6.90 6.69 -4.77
C PRO A 81 -5.50 6.80 -5.39
N ALA A 82 -4.92 5.66 -5.73
CA ALA A 82 -3.60 5.56 -6.31
C ALA A 82 -3.58 4.57 -7.48
N GLU A 83 -2.50 4.63 -8.24
CA GLU A 83 -2.16 3.70 -9.31
C GLU A 83 -0.65 3.44 -9.34
N PHE A 84 -0.28 2.23 -9.71
CA PHE A 84 1.10 1.88 -10.02
C PHE A 84 1.45 2.41 -11.41
N PRO A 85 2.54 3.19 -11.55
CA PRO A 85 3.15 3.47 -12.84
C PRO A 85 3.81 2.19 -13.41
N ASP A 86 4.39 2.27 -14.61
CA ASP A 86 5.04 1.11 -15.25
C ASP A 86 6.23 0.58 -14.44
N ASP A 87 6.88 1.46 -13.68
CA ASP A 87 7.95 1.16 -12.74
C ASP A 87 7.44 1.02 -11.31
N GLY A 88 6.19 0.57 -11.13
CA GLY A 88 5.51 0.49 -9.83
C GLY A 88 6.27 -0.30 -8.76
N ILE A 89 6.94 -1.40 -9.14
CA ILE A 89 7.83 -2.17 -8.28
C ILE A 89 9.18 -2.34 -8.97
N VAL A 90 10.25 -1.98 -8.28
CA VAL A 90 11.63 -2.08 -8.78
C VAL A 90 12.47 -2.85 -7.77
N PHE A 91 13.00 -4.00 -8.16
CA PHE A 91 13.93 -4.75 -7.33
C PHE A 91 15.31 -4.09 -7.34
N LYS A 92 15.96 -4.04 -6.16
CA LYS A 92 17.27 -3.39 -6.01
C LYS A 92 18.40 -4.17 -6.65
N ASP A 93 18.32 -5.50 -6.61
CA ASP A 93 19.28 -6.36 -7.32
C ASP A 93 18.97 -6.32 -8.82
N PRO A 94 19.88 -5.81 -9.68
CA PRO A 94 19.65 -5.77 -11.13
C PRO A 94 19.65 -7.18 -11.75
N ALA A 95 20.20 -8.18 -11.07
CA ALA A 95 20.12 -9.59 -11.48
C ALA A 95 18.84 -10.28 -10.96
N ALA A 96 17.96 -9.54 -10.27
CA ALA A 96 16.73 -10.10 -9.74
C ALA A 96 15.87 -10.67 -10.89
N PRO A 97 15.40 -11.91 -10.78
CA PRO A 97 14.83 -12.67 -11.89
C PRO A 97 13.33 -12.39 -12.05
N PHE A 98 12.90 -11.17 -11.74
CA PHE A 98 11.50 -10.77 -11.75
C PHE A 98 11.12 -10.10 -13.06
N ASN A 99 10.05 -10.59 -13.67
CA ASN A 99 9.38 -9.89 -14.76
C ASN A 99 8.12 -9.24 -14.22
N CYS A 100 8.10 -7.91 -14.17
CA CYS A 100 7.05 -7.14 -13.54
C CYS A 100 6.27 -6.28 -14.53
N GLN A 101 4.97 -6.12 -14.26
CA GLN A 101 4.09 -5.25 -15.03
C GLN A 101 2.91 -4.77 -14.18
N LYS A 102 2.43 -3.56 -14.45
CA LYS A 102 1.13 -3.13 -13.93
C LYS A 102 0.02 -3.84 -14.68
N ILE A 103 -1.04 -4.20 -13.96
CA ILE A 103 -2.26 -4.78 -14.51
C ILE A 103 -3.47 -4.01 -13.97
N GLU A 104 -4.67 -4.32 -14.47
CA GLU A 104 -5.92 -3.68 -14.01
C GLU A 104 -5.85 -2.15 -14.03
N ASN A 105 -5.27 -1.60 -15.10
CA ASN A 105 -5.05 -0.17 -15.28
C ASN A 105 -4.31 0.49 -14.09
N GLY A 106 -3.28 -0.18 -13.58
CA GLY A 106 -2.45 0.33 -12.48
C GLY A 106 -3.01 0.09 -11.09
N LYS A 107 -4.14 -0.61 -10.93
CA LYS A 107 -4.67 -0.95 -9.59
C LYS A 107 -3.93 -2.07 -8.90
N ARG A 108 -3.23 -2.89 -9.68
CA ARG A 108 -2.48 -4.04 -9.21
C ARG A 108 -1.16 -4.15 -9.97
N PHE A 109 -0.11 -4.57 -9.29
CA PHE A 109 1.20 -4.84 -9.89
C PHE A 109 1.51 -6.32 -9.77
N LYS A 110 2.01 -6.93 -10.85
CA LYS A 110 2.29 -8.37 -10.90
C LYS A 110 3.76 -8.58 -11.27
N CYS A 111 4.48 -9.36 -10.47
CA CYS A 111 5.82 -9.82 -10.77
C CYS A 111 5.88 -11.35 -10.82
N ASN A 112 6.48 -11.91 -11.87
CA ASN A 112 6.80 -13.34 -11.96
C ASN A 112 8.28 -13.54 -11.63
N ASN A 113 8.56 -14.34 -10.59
CA ASN A 113 9.90 -14.57 -10.05
C ASN A 113 10.65 -15.76 -10.68
N THR A 114 10.12 -16.35 -11.75
CA THR A 114 10.74 -17.50 -12.46
C THR A 114 11.21 -18.65 -11.54
N HIS A 115 10.47 -18.88 -10.44
CA HIS A 115 10.73 -19.91 -9.43
C HIS A 115 12.04 -19.75 -8.62
N LYS A 116 12.56 -18.54 -8.48
CA LYS A 116 13.82 -18.28 -7.76
C LYS A 116 13.58 -17.95 -6.29
N ALA A 117 14.02 -18.87 -5.42
CA ALA A 117 14.02 -18.61 -3.98
C ALA A 117 15.05 -17.54 -3.61
N GLY A 118 14.77 -16.78 -2.55
CA GLY A 118 15.68 -15.75 -2.06
C GLY A 118 14.97 -14.66 -1.26
N GLU A 119 15.78 -13.75 -0.75
CA GLU A 119 15.33 -12.51 -0.12
C GLU A 119 15.60 -11.36 -1.09
N TRP A 120 14.60 -10.50 -1.26
CA TRP A 120 14.61 -9.48 -2.28
C TRP A 120 14.12 -8.16 -1.70
N ASP A 121 14.99 -7.16 -1.78
CA ASP A 121 14.64 -5.78 -1.50
C ASP A 121 14.10 -5.11 -2.77
N TYR A 122 13.12 -4.24 -2.58
CA TYR A 122 12.43 -3.58 -3.67
C TYR A 122 11.97 -2.18 -3.26
N THR A 123 11.72 -1.35 -4.26
CA THR A 123 11.17 -0.01 -4.12
C THR A 123 9.76 -0.01 -4.70
N ILE A 124 8.85 0.70 -4.04
CA ILE A 124 7.48 0.93 -4.48
C ILE A 124 7.34 2.35 -5.00
N ASN A 125 6.78 2.47 -6.20
CA ASN A 125 6.39 3.72 -6.82
C ASN A 125 4.88 3.75 -6.99
N ALA A 126 4.26 4.88 -6.69
CA ALA A 126 2.84 5.10 -6.89
C ALA A 126 2.58 6.52 -7.40
N VAL A 127 1.46 6.68 -8.10
CA VAL A 127 0.90 7.97 -8.50
C VAL A 127 -0.45 8.11 -7.81
N SER A 128 -0.69 9.26 -7.16
CA SER A 128 -1.98 9.60 -6.58
C SER A 128 -2.40 10.99 -7.05
N ARG A 129 -3.64 11.11 -7.52
CA ARG A 129 -4.20 12.37 -8.07
C ARG A 129 -3.28 13.03 -9.13
N GLY A 130 -2.67 12.21 -9.99
CA GLY A 130 -1.77 12.67 -11.05
C GLY A 130 -0.39 13.15 -10.56
N THR A 131 -0.09 13.06 -9.27
CA THR A 131 1.22 13.41 -8.70
C THR A 131 1.94 12.13 -8.27
N ARG A 132 3.22 12.03 -8.61
CA ARG A 132 4.04 10.89 -8.19
C ARG A 132 4.38 11.01 -6.71
N CYS A 133 4.18 9.94 -5.96
CA CYS A 133 4.62 9.86 -4.57
C CYS A 133 6.15 9.80 -4.50
N GLU A 134 6.71 10.13 -3.34
CA GLU A 134 8.10 9.79 -3.06
C GLU A 134 8.27 8.27 -3.16
N ALA A 135 9.31 7.82 -3.85
CA ALA A 135 9.61 6.40 -3.96
C ALA A 135 9.84 5.82 -2.56
N TYR A 136 9.17 4.71 -2.25
CA TYR A 136 9.21 4.10 -0.94
C TYR A 136 10.04 2.84 -0.96
N ASP A 137 11.06 2.80 -0.12
CA ASP A 137 11.95 1.67 0.07
C ASP A 137 11.68 1.09 1.46
N PRO A 138 10.96 -0.05 1.56
CA PRO A 138 10.58 -0.60 2.85
C PRO A 138 11.78 -1.13 3.67
N ALA A 139 12.92 -1.41 3.02
CA ALA A 139 14.12 -1.91 3.69
C ALA A 139 14.89 -0.77 4.38
N ILE A 140 14.62 0.49 4.03
CA ILE A 140 15.17 1.66 4.73
C ILE A 140 14.22 2.00 5.89
N VAL A 141 14.56 1.52 7.08
CA VAL A 141 13.89 1.95 8.32
C VAL A 141 14.31 3.38 8.62
N ASN A 142 13.48 4.34 8.22
CA ASN A 142 13.62 5.72 8.70
C ASN A 142 13.24 5.77 10.18
N ASN A 143 14.26 5.87 11.03
CA ASN A 143 14.15 6.07 12.48
C ASN A 143 13.93 7.54 12.81
#